data_AF-A0A8B8NVC2-F1
#
_entry.id   AF-A0A8B8NVC2-F1
#
_cell.length_a   1.000
_cell.length_b   1.000
_cell.length_c   1.000
_cell.angle_alpha   90.00
_cell.angle_beta   90.00
_cell.angle_gamma   90.00
#
_symmetry.space_group_name_H-M   'P 1'
#
loop_
_entity.id
_entity.type
_entity.pdbx_description
1 polymer ?
#
loop_
_entity_poly.entity_id
_entity_poly.type
_entity_poly.pdbx_seq_one_letter_code
_entity_poly.pdbx_strand_id
1 'polypeptide(L)'
;MTKDFSFPLHINKFEFCTDRFIDIYGKGRAKEMNKVLTFLLCFALLSILSHGRPFTSDGSGSVPHALKSFKVNETRNENSCSYTVSIKTSCSSTSYTRDQISLSFGDAYGNQVYVPRLDDPSTRTFERCSTDTFDIHGPCTYQVCYIYLYRSGYDGWKPETVTVYGYNTKTVTFYYNTFIPGDVWWGFNRCSGYLASVSSSAM
;
A
#
# COMPACT_ATOMS: atom_id res chain seq x y z
N MET A 1 42.28 15.16 8.46
CA MET A 1 41.03 15.70 9.01
C MET A 1 40.52 16.75 8.04
N THR A 2 39.25 16.69 7.65
CA THR A 2 38.61 17.39 6.51
C THR A 2 38.96 16.73 5.15
N LYS A 3 38.08 16.44 4.17
CA LYS A 3 36.69 16.83 3.86
C LYS A 3 35.98 15.79 2.97
N ASP A 4 34.65 15.79 3.04
CA ASP A 4 33.65 15.65 1.98
C ASP A 4 33.75 14.50 0.95
N PHE A 5 32.81 13.55 1.06
CA PHE A 5 32.39 12.72 -0.07
C PHE A 5 31.28 13.44 -0.84
N SER A 6 31.70 14.13 -1.91
CA SER A 6 30.84 14.54 -3.00
C SER A 6 30.67 13.36 -3.97
N PHE A 7 29.44 13.05 -4.35
CA PHE A 7 29.15 12.11 -5.43
C PHE A 7 29.56 12.70 -6.79
N PRO A 8 29.99 11.85 -7.73
CA PRO A 8 29.55 12.01 -9.10
C PRO A 8 28.80 10.79 -9.61
N LEU A 9 27.68 11.13 -10.27
CA LEU A 9 26.93 10.31 -11.21
C LEU A 9 27.83 9.73 -12.31
N HIS A 10 27.29 8.69 -12.95
CA HIS A 10 27.74 8.05 -14.19
C HIS A 10 28.74 6.90 -14.03
N ILE A 11 28.20 5.72 -13.70
CA ILE A 11 28.82 4.45 -14.09
C ILE A 11 27.85 3.72 -15.01
N ASN A 12 28.30 3.50 -16.24
CA ASN A 12 27.53 2.97 -17.35
C ASN A 12 27.15 1.51 -17.11
N LYS A 13 25.85 1.21 -17.23
CA LYS A 13 25.23 -0.12 -17.07
C LYS A 13 25.61 -1.14 -18.16
N PHE A 14 26.50 -0.76 -19.09
CA PHE A 14 26.88 -1.56 -20.26
C PHE A 14 27.92 -2.64 -19.98
N GLU A 15 28.70 -2.51 -18.90
CA GLU A 15 29.86 -3.38 -18.66
C GLU A 15 29.50 -4.75 -18.05
N PHE A 16 28.24 -4.97 -17.65
CA PHE A 16 27.82 -6.20 -16.96
C PHE A 16 27.33 -7.32 -17.88
N CYS A 17 27.11 -7.07 -19.18
CA CYS A 17 26.38 -8.00 -20.05
C CYS A 17 27.28 -9.01 -20.78
N THR A 18 28.55 -8.69 -21.00
CA THR A 18 29.47 -9.57 -21.74
C THR A 18 29.96 -10.75 -20.91
N ASP A 19 30.17 -10.55 -19.62
CA ASP A 19 30.86 -11.57 -18.81
C ASP A 19 29.95 -12.73 -18.42
N ARG A 20 28.65 -12.49 -18.20
CA ARG A 20 27.70 -13.54 -17.78
C ARG A 20 27.13 -14.38 -18.92
N PHE A 21 27.30 -13.97 -20.18
CA PHE A 21 26.78 -14.71 -21.33
C PHE A 21 27.77 -15.77 -21.86
N ILE A 22 29.07 -15.62 -21.58
CA ILE A 22 30.10 -16.57 -22.02
C ILE A 22 30.08 -17.85 -21.17
N ASP A 23 29.62 -17.79 -19.92
CA ASP A 23 29.62 -18.95 -19.01
C ASP A 23 28.50 -19.97 -19.27
N ILE A 24 27.45 -19.62 -20.03
CA ILE A 24 26.32 -20.53 -20.31
C ILE A 24 26.56 -21.38 -21.58
N TYR A 25 27.32 -20.87 -22.56
CA TYR A 25 27.61 -21.61 -23.78
C TYR A 25 28.97 -22.30 -23.69
N GLY A 26 28.91 -23.55 -23.27
CA GLY A 26 30.01 -24.51 -23.36
C GLY A 26 30.75 -24.42 -24.70
N LYS A 27 32.07 -24.38 -24.60
CA LYS A 27 33.04 -24.23 -25.68
C LYS A 27 32.87 -25.32 -26.74
N GLY A 28 32.12 -25.02 -27.80
CA GLY A 28 31.88 -25.95 -28.90
C GLY A 28 31.30 -25.28 -30.13
N ARG A 29 32.17 -24.77 -31.01
CA ARG A 29 31.91 -24.42 -32.42
C ARG A 29 30.65 -23.58 -32.72
N ALA A 30 30.72 -22.26 -32.48
CA ALA A 30 29.88 -21.28 -33.17
C ALA A 30 30.70 -20.59 -34.25
N LYS A 31 30.63 -21.15 -35.47
CA LYS A 31 31.19 -20.55 -36.69
C LYS A 31 30.30 -19.35 -37.05
N GLU A 32 30.89 -18.16 -37.13
CA GLU A 32 30.30 -16.95 -37.73
C GLU A 32 28.87 -16.63 -37.26
N MET A 33 28.69 -16.45 -35.96
CA MET A 33 27.47 -15.83 -35.43
C MET A 33 27.53 -14.33 -35.72
N ASN A 34 26.74 -13.87 -36.71
CA ASN A 34 26.65 -12.48 -37.13
C ASN A 34 26.58 -11.56 -35.90
N LYS A 35 27.55 -10.66 -35.74
CA LYS A 35 27.56 -9.65 -34.67
C LYS A 35 26.25 -8.85 -34.60
N VAL A 36 25.59 -8.70 -35.75
CA VAL A 36 24.24 -8.12 -35.90
C VAL A 36 23.18 -8.93 -35.16
N LEU A 37 23.22 -10.27 -35.24
CA LEU A 37 22.27 -11.16 -34.57
C LEU A 37 22.44 -11.10 -33.04
N THR A 38 23.68 -11.07 -32.55
CA THR A 38 23.97 -10.89 -31.13
C THR A 38 23.49 -9.52 -30.63
N PHE A 39 23.70 -8.46 -31.42
CA PHE A 39 23.24 -7.12 -31.08
C PHE A 39 21.71 -7.00 -31.04
N LEU A 40 21.02 -7.62 -32.00
CA LEU A 40 19.55 -7.67 -32.03
C LEU A 40 18.97 -8.45 -30.84
N LEU A 41 19.60 -9.56 -30.45
CA LEU A 41 19.22 -10.34 -29.26
C LEU A 41 19.38 -9.53 -27.96
N CYS A 42 20.48 -8.78 -27.82
CA CYS A 42 20.68 -7.91 -26.66
C CYS A 42 19.66 -6.77 -26.60
N PHE A 43 19.33 -6.15 -27.74
CA PHE A 43 18.34 -5.07 -27.80
C PHE A 43 16.92 -5.58 -27.48
N ALA A 44 16.59 -6.80 -27.91
CA ALA A 44 15.35 -7.47 -27.54
C ALA A 44 15.28 -7.79 -26.04
N LEU A 45 16.38 -8.25 -25.43
CA LEU A 45 16.43 -8.50 -23.97
C LEU A 45 16.29 -7.21 -23.15
N LEU A 46 16.90 -6.11 -23.60
CA LEU A 46 16.80 -4.80 -22.93
C LEU A 46 15.38 -4.20 -23.02
N SER A 47 14.66 -4.45 -24.10
CA SER A 47 13.26 -4.00 -24.25
C SER A 47 12.28 -4.83 -23.41
N ILE A 48 12.63 -6.04 -22.99
CA ILE A 48 11.86 -6.80 -21.99
C ILE A 48 12.10 -6.24 -20.58
N LEU A 49 13.32 -5.74 -20.28
CA LEU A 49 13.68 -5.15 -18.97
C LEU A 49 13.15 -3.73 -18.77
N SER A 50 12.88 -2.97 -19.84
CA SER A 50 12.28 -1.63 -19.74
C SER A 50 10.79 -1.64 -19.41
N HIS A 51 10.12 -2.78 -19.60
CA HIS A 51 8.80 -3.02 -19.03
C HIS A 51 8.97 -3.50 -17.59
N GLY A 52 9.35 -2.58 -16.71
CA GLY A 52 9.08 -2.76 -15.29
C GLY A 52 7.57 -2.94 -15.13
N ARG A 53 7.11 -4.19 -15.09
CA ARG A 53 5.74 -4.48 -14.66
C ARG A 53 5.62 -3.86 -13.27
N PRO A 54 4.65 -2.96 -13.02
CA PRO A 54 4.33 -2.59 -11.66
C PRO A 54 4.15 -3.88 -10.88
N PHE A 55 4.81 -3.99 -9.72
CA PHE A 55 4.58 -5.06 -8.76
C PHE A 55 3.08 -5.08 -8.45
N THR A 56 2.33 -5.90 -9.18
CA THR A 56 0.97 -6.28 -8.84
C THR A 56 1.15 -7.53 -8.01
N SER A 57 1.31 -7.31 -6.69
CA SER A 57 1.15 -8.39 -5.72
C SER A 57 -0.22 -9.00 -5.93
N ASP A 58 -0.22 -10.28 -6.27
CA ASP A 58 -1.31 -11.25 -6.24
C ASP A 58 -2.74 -10.72 -6.01
N GLY A 59 -3.56 -10.77 -7.07
CA GLY A 59 -4.88 -11.41 -7.02
C GLY A 59 -6.02 -10.81 -6.18
N SER A 60 -5.84 -9.71 -5.45
CA SER A 60 -6.95 -9.01 -4.75
C SER A 60 -6.72 -7.50 -4.66
N GLY A 61 -6.27 -6.90 -5.77
CA GLY A 61 -6.16 -5.46 -5.95
C GLY A 61 -7.53 -4.80 -6.14
N SER A 62 -8.40 -4.85 -5.13
CA SER A 62 -9.59 -4.00 -5.15
C SER A 62 -9.14 -2.54 -5.08
N VAL A 63 -9.57 -1.74 -6.06
CA VAL A 63 -9.51 -0.27 -6.05
C VAL A 63 -10.43 0.22 -4.92
N PRO A 64 -10.09 1.31 -4.22
CA PRO A 64 -10.99 1.85 -3.22
C PRO A 64 -12.29 2.28 -3.89
N HIS A 65 -13.41 2.10 -3.19
CA HIS A 65 -14.75 2.37 -3.70
C HIS A 65 -15.63 3.00 -2.63
N ALA A 66 -16.68 3.67 -3.09
CA ALA A 66 -17.69 4.25 -2.24
C ALA A 66 -18.56 3.15 -1.63
N LEU A 67 -18.79 3.23 -0.33
CA LEU A 67 -19.73 2.38 0.38
C LEU A 67 -21.15 2.99 0.27
N LYS A 68 -22.09 2.23 -0.29
CA LYS A 68 -23.47 2.70 -0.55
C LYS A 68 -24.26 3.02 0.72
N SER A 69 -24.03 2.28 1.79
CA SER A 69 -24.69 2.46 3.09
C SER A 69 -23.70 2.09 4.16
N PHE A 70 -23.38 3.04 5.04
CA PHE A 70 -22.61 2.79 6.23
C PHE A 70 -23.56 2.67 7.43
N LYS A 71 -23.37 1.63 8.24
CA LYS A 71 -24.05 1.46 9.51
C LYS A 71 -22.97 1.27 10.56
N VAL A 72 -23.06 2.04 11.64
CA VAL A 72 -22.24 1.79 12.83
C VAL A 72 -22.91 0.65 13.59
N ASN A 73 -22.17 -0.44 13.77
CA ASN A 73 -22.57 -1.52 14.65
C ASN A 73 -22.27 -1.09 16.08
N GLU A 74 -23.29 -0.91 16.91
CA GLU A 74 -23.12 -0.80 18.36
C GLU A 74 -22.85 -2.20 18.95
N THR A 75 -21.69 -2.77 18.63
CA THR A 75 -21.23 -3.97 19.35
C THR A 75 -20.80 -3.55 20.75
N ARG A 76 -21.71 -3.72 21.72
CA ARG A 76 -21.40 -3.70 23.17
C ARG A 76 -20.53 -4.91 23.50
N ASN A 77 -19.28 -4.91 23.08
CA ASN A 77 -18.30 -5.91 23.51
C ASN A 77 -17.76 -5.48 24.87
N GLU A 78 -17.91 -6.34 25.88
CA GLU A 78 -17.36 -6.17 27.23
C GLU A 78 -15.82 -6.18 27.23
N ASN A 79 -15.20 -6.64 26.15
CA ASN A 79 -13.75 -6.67 25.94
C ASN A 79 -13.31 -5.67 24.86
N SER A 80 -12.49 -4.70 25.24
CA SER A 80 -11.83 -3.74 24.33
C SER A 80 -10.46 -4.26 23.91
N CYS A 81 -10.16 -4.21 22.62
CA CYS A 81 -8.83 -4.41 22.07
C CYS A 81 -8.18 -3.06 21.74
N SER A 82 -6.85 -3.04 21.74
CA SER A 82 -6.04 -1.89 21.31
C SER A 82 -5.50 -2.13 19.91
N TYR A 83 -5.51 -1.06 19.12
CA TYR A 83 -5.03 -1.01 17.75
C TYR A 83 -4.17 0.22 17.58
N THR A 84 -3.10 0.10 16.80
CA THR A 84 -2.36 1.26 16.32
C THR A 84 -2.65 1.41 14.83
N VAL A 85 -3.05 2.61 14.42
CA VAL A 85 -3.30 2.93 13.01
C VAL A 85 -2.32 3.98 12.56
N SER A 86 -1.54 3.67 11.53
CA SER A 86 -0.60 4.60 10.92
C SER A 86 -1.12 5.05 9.56
N ILE A 87 -1.23 6.35 9.36
CA ILE A 87 -1.71 6.96 8.12
C ILE A 87 -0.59 7.82 7.54
N LYS A 88 -0.13 7.44 6.34
CA LYS A 88 0.83 8.23 5.58
C LYS A 88 0.07 9.14 4.64
N THR A 89 0.26 10.45 4.74
CA THR A 89 -0.31 11.44 3.83
C THR A 89 0.61 11.61 2.62
N SER A 90 0.01 11.60 1.41
CA SER A 90 0.78 11.72 0.18
C SER A 90 1.47 13.08 0.07
N CYS A 91 2.68 13.11 -0.51
CA CYS A 91 3.33 14.36 -0.91
C CYS A 91 2.58 15.16 -1.98
N SER A 92 1.62 14.53 -2.65
CA SER A 92 0.70 15.19 -3.58
C SER A 92 -0.65 15.60 -2.96
N SER A 93 -0.78 15.48 -1.63
CA SER A 93 -1.95 15.98 -0.89
C SER A 93 -1.94 17.51 -0.79
N THR A 94 -3.03 18.10 -0.29
CA THR A 94 -3.04 19.47 0.26
C THR A 94 -2.00 19.63 1.36
N SER A 95 -1.55 20.87 1.64
CA SER A 95 -0.50 21.14 2.64
C SER A 95 -0.89 20.66 4.04
N TYR A 96 -2.14 20.87 4.42
CA TYR A 96 -2.81 20.34 5.59
C TYR A 96 -4.32 20.30 5.28
N THR A 97 -5.10 19.59 6.10
CA THR A 97 -6.56 19.57 6.01
C THR A 97 -7.18 19.87 7.38
N ARG A 98 -8.26 20.64 7.40
CA ARG A 98 -9.11 20.85 8.58
C ARG A 98 -10.39 20.02 8.51
N ASP A 99 -10.51 19.21 7.45
CA ASP A 99 -11.67 18.38 7.26
C ASP A 99 -11.77 17.34 8.36
N GLN A 100 -12.99 17.01 8.74
CA GLN A 100 -13.24 15.94 9.70
C GLN A 100 -12.91 14.61 9.04
N ILE A 101 -12.01 13.84 9.63
CA ILE A 101 -11.66 12.51 9.14
C ILE A 101 -12.17 11.45 10.12
N SER A 102 -13.06 10.59 9.65
CA SER A 102 -13.51 9.40 10.40
C SER A 102 -12.93 8.14 9.78
N LEU A 103 -12.80 7.10 10.60
CA LEU A 103 -12.24 5.82 10.20
C LEU A 103 -13.15 4.69 10.66
N SER A 104 -13.32 3.67 9.81
CA SER A 104 -13.90 2.40 10.21
C SER A 104 -13.15 1.25 9.59
N PHE A 105 -12.84 0.22 10.36
CA PHE A 105 -12.24 -1.01 9.89
C PHE A 105 -12.83 -2.21 10.63
N GLY A 106 -12.62 -3.41 10.09
CA GLY A 106 -13.16 -4.61 10.71
C GLY A 106 -12.85 -5.88 9.93
N ASP A 107 -13.49 -6.95 10.35
CA ASP A 107 -13.24 -8.31 9.87
C ASP A 107 -14.44 -8.93 9.14
N ALA A 108 -14.24 -10.18 8.68
CA ALA A 108 -15.24 -10.92 7.91
C ALA A 108 -16.41 -11.44 8.77
N TYR A 109 -16.31 -11.34 10.10
CA TYR A 109 -17.31 -11.79 11.06
C TYR A 109 -18.24 -10.67 11.51
N GLY A 110 -18.04 -9.44 11.01
CA GLY A 110 -18.87 -8.29 11.33
C GLY A 110 -18.41 -7.50 12.55
N ASN A 111 -17.24 -7.80 13.12
CA ASN A 111 -16.66 -6.94 14.16
C ASN A 111 -16.17 -5.66 13.51
N GLN A 112 -16.62 -4.52 14.04
CA GLN A 112 -16.32 -3.19 13.53
C GLN A 112 -15.66 -2.35 14.62
N VAL A 113 -14.56 -1.71 14.26
CA VAL A 113 -14.00 -0.57 14.99
C VAL A 113 -14.39 0.69 14.22
N TYR A 114 -14.92 1.68 14.93
CA TYR A 114 -15.34 2.96 14.38
C TYR A 114 -14.73 4.09 15.21
N VAL A 115 -14.08 5.03 14.52
CA VAL A 115 -13.51 6.23 15.09
C VAL A 115 -14.20 7.43 14.44
N PRO A 116 -15.03 8.18 15.19
CA PRO A 116 -15.82 9.27 14.61
C PRO A 116 -14.95 10.44 14.16
N ARG A 117 -13.80 10.64 14.82
CA ARG A 117 -12.87 11.72 14.51
C ARG A 117 -11.45 11.28 14.86
N LEU A 118 -10.57 11.25 13.87
CA LEU A 118 -9.15 10.93 14.06
C LEU A 118 -8.31 12.16 14.40
N ASP A 119 -8.70 13.35 13.96
CA ASP A 119 -7.90 14.54 14.21
C ASP A 119 -7.96 14.97 15.68
N ASP A 120 -6.79 15.24 16.24
CA ASP A 120 -6.64 16.04 17.44
C ASP A 120 -6.42 17.49 16.97
N PRO A 121 -7.31 18.45 17.30
CA PRO A 121 -7.21 19.83 16.86
C PRO A 121 -5.91 20.53 17.28
N SER A 122 -5.10 19.93 18.15
CA SER A 122 -3.83 20.49 18.63
C SER A 122 -2.57 20.03 17.87
N THR A 123 -2.61 19.02 17.00
CA THR A 123 -1.39 18.28 16.57
C THR A 123 -0.96 18.41 15.11
N ARG A 124 -1.60 19.27 14.30
CA ARG A 124 -1.33 19.38 12.84
C ARG A 124 -1.36 18.01 12.13
N THR A 125 -2.30 17.14 12.51
CA THR A 125 -2.51 15.86 11.84
C THR A 125 -2.79 16.05 10.35
N PHE A 126 -2.35 15.08 9.54
CA PHE A 126 -2.61 14.99 8.11
C PHE A 126 -1.89 16.04 7.25
N GLU A 127 -0.73 16.52 7.71
CA GLU A 127 0.18 17.35 6.91
C GLU A 127 0.68 16.61 5.65
N ARG A 128 0.96 17.37 4.59
CA ARG A 128 1.56 16.81 3.38
C ARG A 128 2.88 16.10 3.71
N CYS A 129 3.09 14.92 3.13
CA CYS A 129 4.28 14.09 3.35
C CYS A 129 4.51 13.66 4.81
N SER A 130 3.51 13.75 5.69
CA SER A 130 3.62 13.28 7.08
C SER A 130 3.14 11.83 7.23
N THR A 131 3.47 11.25 8.37
CA THR A 131 2.85 10.02 8.86
C THR A 131 2.32 10.28 10.26
N ASP A 132 1.02 10.10 10.44
CA ASP A 132 0.33 10.25 11.72
C ASP A 132 -0.03 8.87 12.28
N THR A 133 0.07 8.70 13.60
CA THR A 133 -0.19 7.43 14.27
C THR A 133 -1.22 7.62 15.38
N PHE A 134 -2.20 6.72 15.44
CA PHE A 134 -3.34 6.80 16.34
C PHE A 134 -3.46 5.51 17.14
N ASP A 135 -3.59 5.63 18.46
CA ASP A 135 -3.93 4.52 19.34
C ASP A 135 -5.45 4.47 19.52
N ILE A 136 -6.06 3.41 19.00
CA ILE A 136 -7.51 3.25 18.89
C ILE A 136 -7.94 2.06 19.76
N HIS A 137 -9.02 2.27 20.50
CA HIS A 137 -9.65 1.23 21.31
C HIS A 137 -11.03 0.92 20.74
N GLY A 138 -11.38 -0.37 20.69
CA GLY A 138 -12.67 -0.80 20.16
C GLY A 138 -12.89 -2.30 20.31
N PRO A 139 -14.01 -2.82 19.76
CA PRO A 139 -14.29 -4.25 19.75
C PRO A 139 -13.12 -5.05 19.16
N CYS A 140 -12.77 -6.16 19.80
CA CYS A 140 -11.77 -7.07 19.27
C CYS A 140 -12.22 -7.64 17.91
N THR A 141 -11.29 -7.65 16.97
CA THR A 141 -11.45 -8.18 15.61
C THR A 141 -10.54 -9.38 15.43
N TYR A 142 -10.91 -10.26 14.52
CA TYR A 142 -10.01 -11.22 13.90
C TYR A 142 -9.17 -10.48 12.83
N GLN A 143 -8.88 -11.13 11.70
CA GLN A 143 -8.13 -10.49 10.63
C GLN A 143 -8.92 -9.33 10.00
N VAL A 144 -8.37 -8.12 10.12
CA VAL A 144 -8.89 -6.95 9.42
C VAL A 144 -8.85 -7.21 7.91
N CYS A 145 -9.99 -7.02 7.25
CA CYS A 145 -10.15 -7.27 5.81
C CYS A 145 -10.91 -6.15 5.08
N TYR A 146 -11.46 -5.19 5.81
CA TYR A 146 -12.00 -3.97 5.24
C TYR A 146 -11.55 -2.74 6.02
N ILE A 147 -11.51 -1.60 5.33
CA ILE A 147 -11.26 -0.29 5.91
C ILE A 147 -11.95 0.77 5.06
N TYR A 148 -12.54 1.76 5.70
CA TYR A 148 -13.14 2.92 5.04
C TYR A 148 -12.75 4.19 5.78
N LEU A 149 -12.46 5.23 5.01
CA LEU A 149 -12.27 6.59 5.48
C LEU A 149 -13.49 7.42 5.10
N TYR A 150 -13.85 8.37 5.96
CA TYR A 150 -14.87 9.38 5.67
C TYR A 150 -14.23 10.75 5.85
N ARG A 151 -14.48 11.66 4.90
CA ARG A 151 -14.02 13.05 4.96
C ARG A 151 -15.21 13.99 4.84
N SER A 152 -15.35 14.92 5.77
CA SER A 152 -16.34 16.01 5.70
C SER A 152 -15.65 17.36 5.80
N GLY A 153 -15.84 18.20 4.79
CA GLY A 153 -15.22 19.52 4.66
C GLY A 153 -14.78 19.85 3.24
N TYR A 154 -14.02 20.93 3.09
CA TYR A 154 -13.71 21.54 1.79
C TYR A 154 -12.22 21.52 1.43
N ASP A 155 -11.33 21.26 2.38
CA ASP A 155 -9.89 21.39 2.14
C ASP A 155 -9.36 20.27 1.23
N GLY A 156 -9.97 19.08 1.32
CA GLY A 156 -9.52 17.89 0.61
C GLY A 156 -8.32 17.25 1.30
N TRP A 157 -8.13 15.96 1.05
CA TRP A 157 -7.04 15.19 1.64
C TRP A 157 -6.75 13.93 0.83
N LYS A 158 -5.46 13.59 0.70
CA LYS A 158 -4.97 12.44 -0.06
C LYS A 158 -4.05 11.56 0.81
N PRO A 159 -4.57 10.50 1.43
CA PRO A 159 -3.74 9.50 2.06
C PRO A 159 -3.02 8.66 1.00
N GLU A 160 -1.78 8.30 1.27
CA GLU A 160 -1.01 7.33 0.49
C GLU A 160 -1.33 5.92 0.98
N THR A 161 -1.15 5.67 2.28
CA THR A 161 -1.39 4.37 2.91
C THR A 161 -2.06 4.50 4.27
N VAL A 162 -2.89 3.51 4.61
CA VAL A 162 -3.38 3.28 5.96
C VAL A 162 -2.96 1.88 6.40
N THR A 163 -2.21 1.79 7.50
CA THR A 163 -1.73 0.53 8.07
C THR A 163 -2.37 0.32 9.43
N VAL A 164 -2.98 -0.84 9.63
CA VAL A 164 -3.60 -1.25 10.89
C VAL A 164 -2.73 -2.32 11.55
N TYR A 165 -2.30 -2.03 12.77
CA TYR A 165 -1.63 -2.96 13.66
C TYR A 165 -2.63 -3.35 14.75
N GLY A 166 -2.96 -4.63 14.86
CA GLY A 166 -3.80 -5.15 15.94
C GLY A 166 -3.02 -6.13 16.81
N TYR A 167 -3.36 -6.19 18.10
CA TYR A 167 -2.63 -6.98 19.09
C TYR A 167 -2.49 -8.47 18.71
N ASN A 168 -3.57 -9.10 18.22
CA ASN A 168 -3.62 -10.52 17.86
C ASN A 168 -3.92 -10.77 16.36
N THR A 169 -3.70 -9.77 15.51
CA THR A 169 -4.09 -9.81 14.10
C THR A 169 -2.90 -9.48 13.22
N LYS A 170 -2.80 -10.04 12.00
CA LYS A 170 -1.72 -9.66 11.10
C LYS A 170 -1.87 -8.20 10.70
N THR A 171 -0.75 -7.47 10.65
CA THR A 171 -0.70 -6.11 10.11
C THR A 171 -1.22 -6.08 8.68
N VAL A 172 -2.09 -5.12 8.38
CA VAL A 172 -2.63 -4.93 7.02
C VAL A 172 -2.41 -3.50 6.58
N THR A 173 -1.94 -3.33 5.34
CA THR A 173 -1.78 -2.03 4.69
C THR A 173 -2.73 -1.88 3.51
N PHE A 174 -3.42 -0.75 3.46
CA PHE A 174 -4.33 -0.35 2.40
C PHE A 174 -3.76 0.86 1.66
N TYR A 175 -3.68 0.77 0.34
CA TYR A 175 -3.03 1.77 -0.52
C TYR A 175 -4.09 2.62 -1.22
N TYR A 176 -4.32 3.84 -0.74
CA TYR A 176 -5.31 4.76 -1.31
C TYR A 176 -4.72 5.56 -2.47
N ASN A 177 -3.66 6.32 -2.20
CA ASN A 177 -3.00 7.27 -3.10
C ASN A 177 -3.97 8.05 -4.02
N THR A 178 -5.14 8.43 -3.50
CA THR A 178 -6.20 9.16 -4.19
C THR A 178 -6.87 10.13 -3.23
N PHE A 179 -7.42 11.24 -3.73
CA PHE A 179 -8.18 12.17 -2.89
C PHE A 179 -9.44 11.48 -2.37
N ILE A 180 -9.70 11.61 -1.07
CA ILE A 180 -10.91 11.08 -0.46
C ILE A 180 -12.10 11.96 -0.86
N PRO A 181 -13.15 11.42 -1.50
CA PRO A 181 -14.37 12.16 -1.80
C PRO A 181 -15.00 12.77 -0.54
N GLY A 182 -15.69 13.88 -0.71
CA GLY A 182 -16.44 14.49 0.40
C GLY A 182 -17.71 13.71 0.69
N ASP A 183 -18.03 13.57 1.98
CA ASP A 183 -19.31 13.09 2.50
C ASP A 183 -19.70 11.68 2.04
N VAL A 184 -18.70 10.84 1.78
CA VAL A 184 -18.86 9.43 1.38
C VAL A 184 -17.81 8.58 2.08
N TRP A 185 -18.23 7.42 2.58
CA TRP A 185 -17.31 6.38 3.06
C TRP A 185 -16.57 5.75 1.88
N TRP A 186 -15.25 5.91 1.84
CA TRP A 186 -14.40 5.51 0.72
C TRP A 186 -13.30 4.57 1.19
N GLY A 187 -13.16 3.41 0.54
CA GLY A 187 -12.17 2.42 0.99
C GLY A 187 -12.30 1.04 0.38
N PHE A 188 -11.84 0.03 1.11
CA PHE A 188 -11.65 -1.33 0.63
C PHE A 188 -12.48 -2.31 1.44
N ASN A 189 -13.02 -3.32 0.78
CA ASN A 189 -13.58 -4.50 1.42
C ASN A 189 -13.08 -5.75 0.68
N ARG A 190 -12.28 -6.55 1.37
CA ARG A 190 -11.63 -7.78 0.87
C ARG A 190 -12.03 -9.01 1.68
N CYS A 191 -13.11 -8.90 2.47
CA CYS A 191 -13.51 -9.94 3.42
C CYS A 191 -14.02 -11.22 2.75
N SER A 192 -14.57 -11.14 1.55
CA SER A 192 -14.97 -12.32 0.77
C SER A 192 -13.77 -13.21 0.40
N GLY A 193 -12.64 -12.61 0.04
CA GLY A 193 -11.40 -13.35 -0.23
C GLY A 193 -10.83 -14.01 1.02
N TYR A 194 -11.03 -13.38 2.19
CA TYR A 194 -10.61 -13.96 3.47
C TYR A 194 -11.41 -15.23 3.80
N LEU A 195 -12.74 -15.19 3.69
CA LEU A 195 -13.60 -16.37 3.90
C LEU A 195 -13.23 -17.51 2.95
N ALA A 196 -12.98 -17.22 1.67
CA ALA A 196 -12.54 -18.23 0.71
C ALA A 196 -11.18 -18.85 1.08
N SER A 197 -10.21 -18.04 1.55
CA SER A 197 -8.89 -18.53 1.97
C SER A 197 -8.93 -19.38 3.25
N VAL A 198 -9.80 -19.03 4.20
CA VAL A 198 -10.03 -19.80 5.42
C VAL A 198 -10.69 -21.14 5.09
N SER A 199 -11.70 -21.15 4.20
CA SER A 199 -12.32 -22.40 3.74
C SER A 199 -11.34 -23.32 3.01
N SER A 200 -10.45 -22.78 2.16
CA SER A 200 -9.44 -23.58 1.45
C SER A 200 -8.30 -24.08 2.33
N SER A 201 -8.08 -23.48 3.50
CA SER A 201 -7.05 -23.92 4.47
C SER A 201 -7.58 -24.96 5.46
N ALA A 202 -8.90 -25.21 5.46
CA ALA A 202 -9.59 -26.16 6.33
C ALA A 202 -10.01 -27.46 5.61
N MET A 203 -9.67 -27.62 4.32
CA MET A 203 -9.76 -28.85 3.53
C MET A 203 -8.38 -29.46 3.35
#